data_AF-A0A7W5LGR4-F1
#
_entry.id   AF-A0A7W5LGR4-F1
#
_cell.length_a   1.000
_cell.length_b   1.000
_cell.length_c   1.000
_cell.angle_alpha   90.00
_cell.angle_beta   90.00
_cell.angle_gamma   90.00
#
_symmetry.space_group_name_H-M   'P 1'
#
loop_
_entity.id
_entity.type
_entity.pdbx_description
1 polymer ?
#
loop_
_entity_poly.entity_id
_entity_poly.type
_entity_poly.pdbx_seq_one_letter_code
_entity_poly.pdbx_strand_id
1 'polypeptide(L)'
;MNRNFPTQETEHRSGHSFQDAYRLVAGQVDRLRKARRAIDVELEKAEAALDLLRQLTKSKSGDKDNSEYRDQKRSGKRFHKGSMAFEVVTRAKRILLEAGRPLNRSELLERFNAGEDFTITARDPARFIGRTLWENPEFVHFPKVGYWIVGAELPNDFPEFNHAEPR
;
A
#
# COMPACT_ATOMS: atom_id res chain seq x y z
N MET A 1 -0.29 65.29 62.93
CA MET A 1 -0.81 65.61 61.57
C MET A 1 0.36 65.51 60.62
N ASN A 2 0.46 64.68 59.58
CA ASN A 2 -0.41 63.70 58.93
C ASN A 2 0.50 62.57 58.42
N ARG A 3 0.02 61.31 58.53
CA ARG A 3 0.60 60.15 57.84
C ARG A 3 -0.05 60.07 56.47
N ASN A 4 0.71 60.11 55.38
CA ASN A 4 0.21 59.69 54.08
C ASN A 4 0.77 58.29 53.77
N PHE A 5 -0.14 57.32 53.68
CA PHE A 5 0.11 55.96 53.24
C PHE A 5 0.09 55.88 51.69
N PRO A 6 0.85 54.94 51.09
CA PRO A 6 0.84 54.71 49.65
C PRO A 6 -0.35 53.83 49.26
N THR A 7 -1.12 54.22 48.25
CA THR A 7 -2.21 53.38 47.71
C THR A 7 -1.79 52.76 46.39
N GLN A 8 -1.46 51.48 46.49
CA GLN A 8 -1.63 50.37 45.54
C GLN A 8 -2.23 50.69 44.15
N GLU A 9 -1.44 50.47 43.09
CA GLU A 9 -1.91 50.29 41.71
C GLU A 9 -1.12 49.17 41.02
N THR A 10 -1.33 47.91 41.40
CA THR A 10 -0.70 46.75 40.71
C THR A 10 -1.58 45.51 40.64
N GLU A 11 -2.90 45.62 40.44
CA GLU A 11 -3.77 44.42 40.39
C GLU A 11 -4.66 44.23 39.15
N HIS A 12 -4.52 45.03 38.08
CA HIS A 12 -5.42 44.90 36.91
C HIS A 12 -4.80 44.40 35.59
N ARG A 13 -3.51 44.02 35.53
CA ARG A 13 -2.90 43.56 34.26
C ARG A 13 -2.90 42.04 34.03
N SER A 14 -3.01 41.22 35.08
CA SER A 14 -2.84 39.76 34.94
C SER A 14 -4.12 39.00 34.55
N GLY A 15 -5.32 39.57 34.74
CA GLY A 15 -6.58 38.92 34.38
C GLY A 15 -6.87 38.88 32.87
N HIS A 16 -6.39 39.87 32.12
CA HIS A 16 -6.60 39.96 30.67
C HIS A 16 -5.73 38.97 29.88
N SER A 17 -4.46 38.77 30.28
CA SER A 17 -3.56 37.85 29.56
C SER A 17 -4.04 36.40 29.59
N PHE A 18 -4.63 35.96 30.70
CA PHE A 18 -5.20 34.61 30.83
C PHE A 18 -6.49 34.44 30.02
N GLN A 19 -7.35 35.46 30.01
CA GLN A 19 -8.58 35.46 29.19
C GLN A 19 -8.25 35.43 27.69
N ASP A 20 -7.22 36.16 27.27
CA ASP A 20 -6.74 36.15 25.89
C ASP A 20 -6.16 34.78 25.50
N ALA A 21 -5.37 34.17 26.39
CA ALA A 21 -4.85 32.81 26.20
C ALA A 21 -5.98 31.78 26.08
N TYR A 22 -7.00 31.86 26.96
CA TYR A 22 -8.17 30.99 26.89
C TYR A 22 -8.92 31.15 25.57
N ARG A 23 -9.12 32.39 25.10
CA ARG A 23 -9.79 32.67 23.82
C ARG A 23 -9.03 32.09 22.63
N LEU A 24 -7.70 32.18 22.63
CA LEU A 24 -6.85 31.61 21.58
C LEU A 24 -6.96 30.08 21.55
N VAL A 25 -6.89 29.44 22.72
CA VAL A 25 -7.01 27.98 22.83
C VAL A 25 -8.42 27.51 22.45
N ALA A 26 -9.47 28.20 22.91
CA ALA A 26 -10.85 27.91 22.54
C ALA A 26 -11.05 28.01 21.02
N GLY A 27 -10.53 29.07 20.38
CA GLY A 27 -10.57 29.22 18.93
C GLY A 27 -9.79 28.14 18.18
N GLN A 28 -8.69 27.62 18.75
CA GLN A 28 -7.95 26.50 18.19
C GLN A 28 -8.75 25.19 18.30
N VAL A 29 -9.38 24.94 19.44
CA VAL A 29 -10.24 23.76 19.64
C VAL A 29 -11.41 23.77 18.66
N ASP A 30 -12.03 24.92 18.41
CA ASP A 30 -13.13 25.01 17.44
C ASP A 30 -12.67 24.80 16.00
N ARG A 31 -11.49 25.29 15.63
CA ARG A 31 -10.87 24.99 14.33
C ARG A 31 -10.61 23.50 14.17
N LEU A 32 -10.02 22.86 15.17
CA LEU A 32 -9.75 21.41 15.15
C LEU A 32 -11.03 20.59 15.09
N ARG A 33 -12.09 20.99 15.80
CA ARG A 33 -13.40 20.35 15.72
C ARG A 33 -14.03 20.48 14.33
N LYS A 34 -13.92 21.65 13.70
CA LYS A 34 -14.41 21.86 12.32
C LYS A 34 -13.63 21.02 11.32
N ALA A 35 -12.29 20.99 11.43
CA ALA A 35 -11.44 20.18 10.58
C ALA A 35 -11.77 18.68 10.73
N ARG A 36 -11.95 18.20 11.96
CA ARG A 36 -12.37 16.82 12.21
C ARG A 36 -13.68 16.48 11.52
N ARG A 37 -14.72 17.32 11.66
CA ARG A 37 -16.01 17.09 10.99
C ARG A 37 -15.89 17.08 9.46
N ALA A 38 -15.05 17.93 8.90
CA ALA A 38 -14.82 17.96 7.46
C ALA A 38 -14.18 16.64 6.97
N ILE A 39 -13.18 16.15 7.71
CA ILE A 39 -12.52 14.86 7.43
C ILE A 39 -13.51 13.71 7.60
N ASP A 40 -14.32 13.70 8.66
CA ASP A 40 -15.31 12.63 8.90
C ASP A 40 -16.33 12.55 7.74
N VAL A 41 -16.78 13.69 7.20
CA VAL A 41 -17.67 13.76 6.03
C VAL A 41 -16.98 13.28 4.75
N GLU A 42 -15.69 13.60 4.57
CA GLU A 42 -14.92 13.12 3.43
C GLU A 42 -14.68 11.62 3.49
N LEU A 43 -14.39 11.09 4.69
CA LEU A 43 -14.25 9.67 4.96
C LEU A 43 -15.54 8.92 4.64
N GLU A 44 -16.69 9.40 5.13
CA GLU A 44 -18.00 8.80 4.85
C GLU A 44 -18.29 8.72 3.33
N LYS A 45 -17.94 9.78 2.58
CA LYS A 45 -18.08 9.77 1.11
C LYS A 45 -17.16 8.75 0.45
N ALA A 46 -15.90 8.66 0.90
CA ALA A 46 -14.94 7.72 0.37
C ALA A 46 -15.35 6.26 0.65
N GLU A 47 -15.85 5.98 1.85
CA GLU A 47 -16.38 4.67 2.24
C GLU A 47 -17.60 4.29 1.40
N ALA A 48 -18.56 5.22 1.21
CA ALA A 48 -19.71 5.00 0.34
C ALA A 48 -19.30 4.70 -1.11
N ALA A 49 -18.30 5.43 -1.63
CA ALA A 49 -17.76 5.18 -2.97
C ALA A 49 -17.09 3.79 -3.08
N LEU A 50 -16.32 3.38 -2.06
CA LEU A 50 -15.72 2.05 -1.99
C LEU A 50 -16.76 0.94 -1.98
N ASP A 51 -17.85 1.11 -1.22
CA ASP A 51 -18.92 0.11 -1.17
C ASP A 51 -19.68 0.00 -2.49
N LEU A 52 -19.91 1.11 -3.20
CA LEU A 52 -20.45 1.09 -4.56
C LEU A 52 -19.52 0.34 -5.54
N LEU A 53 -18.21 0.59 -5.48
CA LEU A 53 -17.23 -0.11 -6.31
C LEU A 53 -17.18 -1.62 -5.98
N ARG A 54 -17.28 -1.99 -4.70
CA ARG A 54 -17.38 -3.40 -4.27
C ARG A 54 -18.65 -4.06 -4.81
N GLN A 55 -19.79 -3.37 -4.78
CA GLN A 55 -21.04 -3.89 -5.34
C GLN A 55 -20.96 -4.05 -6.86
N LEU A 56 -20.38 -3.07 -7.57
CA LEU A 56 -20.20 -3.15 -9.02
C LEU A 56 -19.25 -4.28 -9.42
N THR A 57 -18.12 -4.44 -8.73
CA THR A 57 -17.17 -5.54 -8.98
C THR A 57 -17.74 -6.91 -8.64
N LYS A 58 -18.52 -7.02 -7.57
CA LYS A 58 -19.26 -8.25 -7.19
C LYS A 58 -20.38 -8.58 -8.19
N SER A 59 -21.04 -7.56 -8.75
CA SER A 59 -22.08 -7.76 -9.77
C SER A 59 -21.47 -8.10 -11.14
N LYS A 60 -20.32 -7.51 -11.49
CA LYS A 60 -19.56 -7.77 -12.73
C LYS A 60 -18.89 -9.15 -12.73
N SER A 61 -18.67 -9.77 -11.57
CA SER A 61 -18.21 -11.17 -11.47
C SER A 61 -19.35 -12.19 -11.63
N GLY A 62 -20.59 -11.74 -11.75
CA GLY A 62 -21.75 -12.56 -12.14
C GLY A 62 -21.99 -12.66 -13.64
N ASP A 63 -21.32 -11.84 -14.47
CA ASP A 63 -21.51 -11.84 -15.92
C ASP A 63 -20.15 -11.89 -16.64
N LYS A 64 -19.91 -12.98 -17.35
CA LYS A 64 -18.73 -13.12 -18.21
C LYS A 64 -18.93 -12.17 -19.39
N ASP A 65 -18.02 -11.22 -19.60
CA ASP A 65 -17.06 -11.25 -20.72
C ASP A 65 -16.42 -9.87 -20.99
N ASN A 66 -15.13 -9.92 -21.37
CA ASN A 66 -14.28 -8.93 -22.05
C ASN A 66 -14.06 -7.49 -21.49
N SER A 67 -12.82 -7.21 -21.05
CA SER A 67 -11.94 -6.21 -21.72
C SER A 67 -10.48 -6.22 -21.21
N GLU A 68 -9.57 -6.56 -22.12
CA GLU A 68 -8.27 -5.88 -22.37
C GLU A 68 -7.09 -5.95 -21.39
N TYR A 69 -6.97 -7.05 -20.67
CA TYR A 69 -5.67 -7.71 -20.63
C TYR A 69 -5.88 -9.08 -21.24
N ARG A 70 -5.09 -9.47 -22.24
CA ARG A 70 -4.99 -10.88 -22.63
C ARG A 70 -4.29 -11.60 -21.47
N ASP A 71 -5.01 -11.73 -20.37
CA ASP A 71 -4.83 -12.77 -19.39
C ASP A 71 -5.27 -14.04 -20.13
N GLN A 72 -4.32 -14.60 -20.88
CA GLN A 72 -4.43 -15.98 -21.29
C GLN A 72 -4.78 -16.70 -19.99
N LYS A 73 -5.99 -17.28 -19.90
CA LYS A 73 -6.31 -18.32 -18.92
C LYS A 73 -5.26 -19.40 -19.08
N ARG A 74 -4.10 -19.22 -18.47
CA ARG A 74 -3.09 -20.24 -18.30
C ARG A 74 -3.80 -21.20 -17.37
N SER A 75 -4.20 -22.36 -17.89
CA SER A 75 -4.62 -23.45 -17.04
C SER A 75 -3.43 -23.71 -16.13
N GLY A 76 -3.46 -23.16 -14.90
CA GLY A 76 -2.30 -23.13 -14.03
C GLY A 76 -1.81 -24.56 -13.87
N LYS A 77 -0.61 -24.85 -14.36
CA LYS A 77 -0.01 -26.15 -14.14
C LYS A 77 0.19 -26.28 -12.64
N ARG A 78 -0.61 -27.14 -12.01
CA ARG A 78 -0.38 -27.54 -10.63
C ARG A 78 0.92 -28.34 -10.61
N PHE A 79 1.98 -27.71 -10.15
CA PHE A 79 3.26 -28.38 -9.97
C PHE A 79 3.13 -29.42 -8.85
N HIS A 80 3.69 -30.60 -9.06
CA HIS A 80 3.75 -31.63 -8.02
C HIS A 80 4.59 -31.13 -6.84
N LYS A 81 4.12 -31.36 -5.61
CA LYS A 81 4.85 -30.99 -4.38
C LYS A 81 6.23 -31.66 -4.35
N GLY A 82 7.28 -30.90 -4.04
CA GLY A 82 8.67 -31.36 -4.08
C GLY A 82 9.32 -31.38 -5.48
N SER A 83 8.60 -30.99 -6.53
CA SER A 83 9.25 -30.70 -7.82
C SER A 83 10.04 -29.39 -7.76
N MET A 84 11.08 -29.26 -8.58
CA MET A 84 11.89 -28.03 -8.64
C MET A 84 11.04 -26.79 -8.98
N ALA A 85 10.02 -26.93 -9.83
CA ALA A 85 9.11 -25.85 -10.16
C ALA A 85 8.24 -25.44 -8.96
N PHE A 86 7.76 -26.41 -8.18
CA PHE A 86 7.02 -26.15 -6.94
C PHE A 86 7.90 -25.42 -5.91
N GLU A 87 9.16 -25.83 -5.77
CA GLU A 87 10.14 -25.19 -4.89
C GLU A 87 10.43 -23.75 -5.34
N VAL A 88 10.63 -23.54 -6.65
CA VAL A 88 10.83 -22.19 -7.21
C VAL A 88 9.63 -21.30 -6.94
N VAL A 89 8.41 -21.78 -7.17
CA VAL A 89 7.17 -21.01 -6.88
C VAL A 89 7.09 -20.64 -5.41
N THR A 90 7.27 -21.62 -4.52
CA THR A 90 7.12 -21.43 -3.08
C THR A 90 8.13 -20.44 -2.54
N ARG A 91 9.40 -20.59 -2.95
CA ARG A 91 10.49 -19.71 -2.53
C ARG A 91 10.41 -18.33 -3.18
N ALA A 92 10.00 -18.23 -4.44
CA ALA A 92 9.82 -16.94 -5.11
C ALA A 92 8.79 -16.07 -4.40
N LYS A 93 7.68 -16.65 -3.91
CA LYS A 93 6.72 -15.89 -3.07
C LYS A 93 7.41 -15.29 -1.85
N ARG A 94 8.17 -16.11 -1.11
CA ARG A 94 8.89 -15.66 0.08
C ARG A 94 9.88 -14.53 -0.25
N ILE A 95 10.69 -14.73 -1.28
CA ILE A 95 11.69 -13.74 -1.73
C ILE A 95 11.03 -12.42 -2.11
N LEU A 96 9.93 -12.44 -2.86
CA LEU A 96 9.22 -11.23 -3.29
C LEU A 96 8.60 -10.49 -2.10
N LEU A 97 7.99 -11.21 -1.15
CA LEU A 97 7.44 -10.62 0.06
C LEU A 97 8.53 -10.02 0.95
N GLU A 98 9.64 -10.74 1.15
CA GLU A 98 10.80 -10.25 1.92
C GLU A 98 11.47 -9.04 1.26
N ALA A 99 11.54 -9.02 -0.07
CA ALA A 99 12.08 -7.89 -0.82
C ALA A 99 11.16 -6.67 -0.79
N GLY A 100 9.85 -6.89 -0.58
CA GLY A 100 8.85 -5.83 -0.60
C GLY A 100 8.84 -5.06 -1.92
N ARG A 101 9.19 -5.72 -3.05
CA ARG A 101 9.15 -5.12 -4.40
C ARG A 101 9.17 -6.21 -5.48
N PRO A 102 8.62 -5.92 -6.67
CA PRO A 102 8.85 -6.78 -7.84
C PRO A 102 10.34 -6.97 -8.11
N LEU A 103 10.69 -8.20 -8.50
CA LEU A 103 12.06 -8.57 -8.85
C LEU A 103 12.12 -9.18 -10.24
N ASN A 104 13.15 -8.82 -10.99
CA ASN A 104 13.41 -9.44 -12.28
C ASN A 104 14.04 -10.84 -12.11
N ARG A 105 14.17 -11.58 -13.22
CA ARG A 105 14.67 -12.97 -13.21
C ARG A 105 16.11 -13.11 -12.69
N SER A 106 16.95 -12.09 -12.88
CA SER A 106 18.34 -12.10 -12.43
C SER A 106 18.42 -11.81 -10.93
N GLU A 107 17.67 -10.82 -10.45
CA GLU A 107 17.56 -10.51 -9.01
C GLU A 107 16.96 -11.68 -8.22
N LEU A 108 15.92 -12.34 -8.78
CA LEU A 108 15.39 -13.57 -8.18
C LEU A 108 16.47 -14.63 -8.08
N LEU A 109 17.24 -14.87 -9.15
CA LEU A 109 18.32 -15.84 -9.15
C LEU A 109 19.39 -15.51 -8.09
N GLU A 110 19.78 -14.25 -7.96
CA GLU A 110 20.71 -13.81 -6.90
C GLU A 110 20.17 -14.12 -5.50
N ARG A 111 18.89 -13.85 -5.26
CA ARG A 111 18.22 -14.17 -3.99
C ARG A 111 18.11 -15.67 -3.74
N PHE A 112 17.92 -16.47 -4.79
CA PHE A 112 17.95 -17.93 -4.69
C PHE A 112 19.34 -18.43 -4.31
N ASN A 113 20.39 -17.89 -4.92
CA ASN A 113 21.78 -18.29 -4.66
C ASN A 113 22.32 -17.79 -3.32
N ALA A 114 21.73 -16.73 -2.76
CA ALA A 114 22.07 -16.23 -1.43
C ALA A 114 21.57 -17.15 -0.30
N GLY A 115 20.62 -18.06 -0.58
CA GLY A 115 20.16 -19.06 0.37
C GLY A 115 20.99 -20.35 0.29
N GLU A 116 21.27 -20.96 1.44
CA GLU A 116 22.07 -22.20 1.51
C GLU A 116 21.27 -23.47 1.18
N ASP A 117 19.93 -23.43 1.28
CA ASP A 117 19.08 -24.63 1.28
C ASP A 117 18.52 -25.04 -0.10
N PHE A 118 18.94 -24.38 -1.19
CA PHE A 118 18.40 -24.69 -2.52
C PHE A 118 19.29 -24.24 -3.67
N THR A 119 19.52 -25.15 -4.59
CA THR A 119 20.21 -24.84 -5.84
C THR A 119 19.35 -25.25 -7.03
N ILE A 120 19.20 -24.31 -7.97
CA ILE A 120 18.49 -24.56 -9.23
C ILE A 120 19.48 -25.21 -10.19
N THR A 121 19.35 -26.51 -10.44
CA THR A 121 20.27 -27.28 -11.29
C THR A 121 19.97 -27.18 -12.79
N ALA A 122 19.12 -26.23 -13.20
CA ALA A 122 18.79 -26.01 -14.60
C ALA A 122 19.98 -25.43 -15.40
N ARG A 123 20.07 -25.77 -16.69
CA ARG A 123 21.10 -25.23 -17.60
C ARG A 123 21.13 -23.70 -17.67
N ASP A 124 19.96 -23.07 -17.56
CA ASP A 124 19.80 -21.62 -17.47
C ASP A 124 18.81 -21.31 -16.32
N PRO A 125 19.34 -21.12 -15.09
CA PRO A 125 18.51 -20.94 -13.90
C PRO A 125 17.60 -19.70 -13.97
N ALA A 126 18.09 -18.57 -14.47
CA ALA A 126 17.31 -17.34 -14.58
C ALA A 126 16.13 -17.52 -15.55
N ARG A 127 16.37 -18.16 -16.70
CA ARG A 127 15.31 -18.48 -17.65
C ARG A 127 14.32 -19.50 -17.09
N PHE A 128 14.80 -20.49 -16.33
CA PHE A 128 13.96 -21.48 -15.68
C PHE A 128 13.02 -20.82 -14.66
N ILE A 129 13.53 -19.92 -13.81
CA ILE A 129 12.71 -19.14 -12.87
C ILE A 129 11.65 -18.35 -13.64
N GLY A 130 12.06 -17.54 -14.61
CA GLY A 130 11.14 -16.69 -15.37
C GLY A 130 10.03 -17.51 -16.03
N ARG A 131 10.38 -18.62 -16.67
CA ARG A 131 9.39 -19.54 -17.27
C ARG A 131 8.44 -20.13 -16.23
N THR A 132 8.97 -20.57 -15.10
CA THR A 132 8.19 -21.20 -14.03
C THR A 132 7.16 -20.23 -13.44
N LEU A 133 7.59 -19.00 -13.16
CA LEU A 133 6.70 -17.96 -12.65
C LEU A 133 5.69 -17.50 -13.69
N TRP A 134 6.12 -17.37 -14.96
CA TRP A 134 5.21 -17.06 -16.06
C TRP A 134 4.14 -18.14 -16.24
N GLU A 135 4.46 -19.42 -16.15
CA GLU A 135 3.46 -20.50 -16.26
C GLU A 135 2.51 -20.58 -15.05
N ASN A 136 2.79 -19.88 -13.94
CA ASN A 136 2.00 -19.93 -12.72
C ASN A 136 1.05 -18.72 -12.58
N PRO A 137 -0.27 -18.92 -12.43
CA PRO A 137 -1.26 -17.84 -12.32
C PRO A 137 -1.16 -17.00 -11.04
N GLU A 138 -0.41 -17.44 -10.03
CA GLU A 138 -0.20 -16.69 -8.78
C GLU A 138 0.78 -15.52 -8.95
N PHE A 139 1.43 -15.41 -10.12
CA PHE A 139 2.38 -14.34 -10.41
C PHE A 139 1.97 -13.53 -11.63
N VAL A 140 2.26 -12.23 -11.56
CA VAL A 140 2.14 -11.29 -12.66
C VAL A 140 3.53 -10.79 -13.02
N HIS A 141 3.78 -10.59 -14.31
CA HIS A 141 5.02 -10.00 -14.80
C HIS A 141 4.75 -8.60 -15.32
N PHE A 142 5.37 -7.62 -14.68
CA PHE A 142 5.37 -6.23 -15.10
C PHE A 142 6.57 -5.95 -16.01
N PRO A 143 6.35 -5.51 -17.26
CA PRO A 143 7.45 -5.14 -18.17
C PRO A 143 8.41 -4.15 -17.51
N LYS A 144 9.73 -4.36 -17.68
CA LYS A 144 10.82 -3.55 -17.10
C LYS A 144 10.94 -3.58 -15.56
N VAL A 145 9.93 -4.05 -14.85
CA VAL A 145 9.87 -4.04 -13.38
C VAL A 145 10.14 -5.44 -12.80
N GLY A 146 9.52 -6.49 -13.33
CA GLY A 146 9.76 -7.87 -12.92
C GLY A 146 8.50 -8.61 -12.47
N TYR A 147 8.67 -9.66 -11.68
CA TYR A 147 7.59 -10.51 -11.20
C TYR A 147 7.06 -10.05 -9.85
N TRP A 148 5.74 -10.15 -9.67
CA TRP A 148 5.06 -9.91 -8.39
C TRP A 148 3.96 -10.94 -8.14
N ILE A 149 3.45 -10.98 -6.92
CA ILE A 149 2.38 -11.88 -6.49
C ILE A 149 1.02 -11.24 -6.81
N VAL A 150 0.14 -11.99 -7.47
CA VAL A 150 -1.21 -11.52 -7.79
C VAL A 150 -2.00 -11.31 -6.51
N GLY A 151 -2.64 -10.14 -6.37
CA GLY A 151 -3.50 -9.80 -5.21
C GLY A 151 -2.74 -9.39 -3.94
N ALA A 152 -1.41 -9.40 -3.94
CA ALA A 152 -0.63 -8.78 -2.86
C ALA A 152 -0.55 -7.26 -3.07
N GLU A 153 -0.66 -6.48 -1.99
CA GLU A 153 -0.51 -5.03 -2.03
C GLU A 153 0.85 -4.67 -2.67
N LEU A 154 0.80 -3.87 -3.73
CA LEU A 154 1.99 -3.31 -4.34
C LEU A 154 2.53 -2.21 -3.41
N PRO A 155 3.85 -2.16 -3.15
CA PRO A 155 4.45 -1.10 -2.37
C PRO A 155 4.17 0.27 -3.00
N ASN A 156 3.79 1.26 -2.18
CA ASN A 156 3.44 2.62 -2.61
C ASN A 156 4.54 3.35 -3.41
N ASP A 157 5.78 2.88 -3.35
CA ASP A 157 6.95 3.49 -4.00
C ASP A 157 7.10 3.10 -5.48
N PHE A 158 6.12 2.43 -6.11
CA PHE A 158 6.11 2.14 -7.55
C PHE A 158 5.24 3.14 -8.33
N PRO A 159 5.84 4.21 -8.91
CA PRO A 159 5.10 5.35 -9.46
C PRO A 159 4.42 5.09 -10.81
N GLU A 160 4.58 3.93 -11.45
CA GLU A 160 3.98 3.67 -12.78
C GLU A 160 2.52 3.19 -12.74
N PHE A 161 1.93 2.99 -11.57
CA PHE A 161 0.57 2.43 -11.46
C PHE A 161 -0.50 3.39 -10.92
N ASN A 162 -0.18 4.66 -10.70
CA ASN A 162 -1.19 5.65 -10.28
C ASN A 162 -1.85 6.44 -11.44
N HIS A 163 -1.38 6.32 -12.68
CA HIS A 163 -2.01 6.97 -13.83
C HIS A 163 -1.81 6.17 -15.12
N ALA A 164 -2.82 5.43 -15.53
CA ALA A 164 -3.03 5.09 -16.94
C ALA A 164 -4.41 5.62 -17.33
N GLU A 165 -4.47 6.91 -17.70
CA GLU A 165 -5.62 7.47 -18.39
C GLU A 165 -5.76 6.80 -19.78
N PRO A 166 -6.97 6.43 -20.20
CA PRO A 166 -7.21 5.92 -21.54
C PRO A 166 -7.08 7.06 -22.57
N ARG A 167 -6.26 6.85 -23.60
CA ARG A 167 -6.28 7.64 -24.86
C ARG A 167 -6.83 6.78 -25.98
#